data_AF-A0A2Z7CXI6-F1
#
_entry.id   AF-A0A2Z7CXI6-F1
#
_cell.length_a   1.000
_cell.length_b   1.000
_cell.length_c   1.000
_cell.angle_alpha   90.00
_cell.angle_beta   90.00
_cell.angle_gamma   90.00
#
_symmetry.space_group_name_H-M   'P 1'
#
loop_
_entity.id
_entity.type
_entity.pdbx_description
1 polymer ?
#
loop_
_entity_poly.entity_id
_entity_poly.type
_entity_poly.pdbx_seq_one_letter_code
_entity_poly.pdbx_strand_id
1 'polypeptide(L)'
;MGKWAASKIFKVNDTLLFKYDPQHHNVLQVSRSDFHSCNATAPIATYSTGNDSFFIRAPGHYFFFCGFLGHCQAGQKVDIRVPKITGPAGVPTGSPIQPPQASPDGSIEPSPSSSESILCCNKTWLLLVFLMSEYLL
;
A
#
# COMPACT_ATOMS: atom_id res chain seq x y z
N MET A 1 -0.90 10.93 -13.01
CA MET A 1 -1.22 9.80 -12.11
C MET A 1 -0.09 9.38 -11.15
N GLY A 2 1.17 9.26 -11.60
CA GLY A 2 2.28 8.83 -10.72
C GLY A 2 2.48 9.65 -9.43
N LYS A 3 2.20 10.96 -9.44
CA LYS A 3 2.30 11.83 -8.25
C LYS A 3 1.34 11.42 -7.12
N TRP A 4 0.12 10.97 -7.45
CA TRP A 4 -0.84 10.52 -6.45
C TRP A 4 -0.35 9.25 -5.75
N ALA A 5 0.10 8.25 -6.52
CA ALA A 5 0.60 7.01 -5.92
C ALA A 5 1.85 7.26 -5.08
N ALA A 6 2.75 8.14 -5.52
CA ALA A 6 3.95 8.50 -4.78
C ALA A 6 3.66 9.22 -3.44
N SER A 7 2.47 9.80 -3.25
CA SER A 7 2.10 10.47 -1.99
C SER A 7 1.35 9.57 -1.00
N LYS A 8 1.22 8.27 -1.31
CA LYS A 8 0.51 7.29 -0.48
C LYS A 8 1.44 6.15 -0.07
N ILE A 9 1.18 5.61 1.12
CA ILE A 9 1.77 4.37 1.59
C ILE A 9 0.67 3.31 1.52
N PHE A 10 0.81 2.36 0.58
CA PHE A 10 -0.13 1.26 0.42
C PHE A 10 0.28 0.09 1.31
N LYS A 11 -0.70 -0.60 1.90
CA LYS A 11 -0.51 -1.75 2.77
C LYS A 11 -1.31 -2.94 2.26
N VAL A 12 -0.87 -4.14 2.66
CA VAL A 12 -1.72 -5.33 2.58
C VAL A 12 -3.02 -5.02 3.33
N ASN A 13 -4.13 -5.49 2.79
CA ASN A 13 -5.49 -5.21 3.24
C ASN A 13 -6.05 -3.84 2.85
N ASP A 14 -5.30 -2.96 2.19
CA ASP A 14 -5.92 -1.77 1.60
C ASP A 14 -6.81 -2.15 0.40
N THR A 15 -7.83 -1.34 0.14
CA THR A 15 -8.64 -1.44 -1.08
C THR A 15 -8.42 -0.20 -1.94
N LEU A 16 -8.02 -0.42 -3.19
CA LEU A 16 -8.02 0.63 -4.21
C LEU A 16 -9.42 0.70 -4.82
N LEU A 17 -10.01 1.89 -4.86
CA LEU A 17 -11.29 2.13 -5.53
C LEU A 17 -11.05 3.00 -6.76
N PHE A 18 -11.31 2.47 -7.95
CA PHE A 18 -11.22 3.19 -9.21
C PHE A 18 -12.59 3.76 -9.56
N LYS A 19 -12.70 5.09 -9.58
CA LYS A 19 -13.90 5.78 -10.07
C LYS A 19 -13.63 6.51 -11.40
N TYR A 20 -14.51 6.30 -12.36
CA TYR A 20 -14.43 6.87 -13.70
C TYR A 20 -15.77 6.76 -14.44
N ASP A 21 -15.93 7.52 -15.52
CA ASP A 21 -17.00 7.27 -16.49
C ASP A 21 -16.65 6.02 -17.33
N PRO A 22 -17.42 4.92 -17.22
CA PRO A 22 -17.14 3.68 -17.95
C PRO A 22 -17.34 3.79 -19.47
N GLN A 23 -17.96 4.86 -19.97
CA GLN A 23 -18.07 5.12 -21.42
C GLN A 23 -16.73 5.58 -22.01
N HIS A 24 -15.87 6.21 -21.21
CA HIS A 24 -14.64 6.83 -21.66
C HIS A 24 -13.37 6.18 -21.09
N HIS A 25 -13.52 5.36 -20.04
CA HIS A 25 -12.39 4.75 -19.36
C HIS A 25 -12.69 3.31 -18.94
N ASN A 26 -11.62 2.58 -18.70
CA ASN A 26 -11.59 1.28 -18.04
C ASN A 26 -10.30 1.18 -17.22
N VAL A 27 -10.15 0.10 -16.46
CA VAL A 27 -8.89 -0.20 -15.77
C VAL A 27 -8.43 -1.59 -16.15
N LEU A 28 -7.20 -1.68 -16.65
CA LEU A 28 -6.51 -2.93 -16.93
C LEU A 28 -5.43 -3.15 -15.89
N GLN A 29 -5.48 -4.27 -15.18
CA GLN A 29 -4.33 -4.76 -14.43
C GLN A 29 -3.40 -5.50 -15.38
N VAL A 30 -2.12 -5.18 -15.35
CA VAL A 30 -1.16 -5.71 -16.34
C VAL A 30 0.17 -6.11 -15.72
N SER A 31 1.01 -6.78 -16.51
CA SER A 31 2.41 -7.02 -16.16
C SER A 31 3.22 -5.70 -16.19
N ARG A 32 4.42 -5.73 -15.59
CA ARG A 32 5.31 -4.56 -15.62
C ARG A 32 5.73 -4.17 -17.05
N SER A 33 6.03 -5.16 -17.91
CA SER A 33 6.41 -4.89 -19.30
C SER A 33 5.27 -4.20 -20.05
N ASP A 34 4.05 -4.74 -19.91
CA ASP A 34 2.87 -4.21 -20.59
C ASP A 34 2.50 -2.81 -20.08
N PHE A 35 2.71 -2.53 -18.79
CA PHE A 35 2.55 -1.19 -18.23
C PHE A 35 3.51 -0.15 -18.82
N HIS A 36 4.75 -0.56 -19.08
CA HIS A 36 5.75 0.32 -19.67
C HIS A 36 5.47 0.58 -21.15
N SER A 37 5.08 -0.45 -21.90
CA SER A 37 4.77 -0.35 -23.33
C SER A 37 3.32 0.06 -23.63
N CYS A 38 2.47 0.22 -22.61
CA CYS A 38 1.02 0.40 -22.77
C CYS A 38 0.36 -0.70 -23.62
N ASN A 39 0.77 -1.96 -23.43
CA ASN A 39 0.22 -3.11 -24.14
C ASN A 39 -1.05 -3.62 -23.44
N ALA A 40 -2.19 -3.46 -24.11
CA ALA A 40 -3.51 -3.83 -23.59
C ALA A 40 -4.00 -5.20 -24.08
N THR A 41 -3.19 -5.97 -24.81
CA THR A 41 -3.65 -7.18 -25.52
C THR A 41 -3.99 -8.35 -24.58
N ALA A 42 -3.26 -8.50 -23.47
CA ALA A 42 -3.43 -9.61 -22.54
C ALA A 42 -3.40 -9.12 -21.09
N PRO A 43 -4.43 -8.38 -20.63
CA PRO A 43 -4.50 -7.93 -19.25
C PRO A 43 -4.65 -9.11 -18.30
N ILE A 44 -4.08 -8.96 -17.10
CA ILE A 44 -4.28 -9.90 -15.97
C ILE A 44 -5.75 -9.83 -15.51
N ALA A 45 -6.30 -8.62 -15.45
CA ALA A 45 -7.70 -8.38 -15.13
C ALA A 45 -8.20 -7.11 -15.81
N THR A 46 -9.49 -7.08 -16.12
CA THR A 46 -10.18 -5.93 -16.71
C THR A 46 -11.33 -5.51 -15.80
N TYR A 47 -11.42 -4.20 -15.56
CA TYR A 47 -12.47 -3.56 -14.79
C TYR A 47 -13.14 -2.50 -15.66
N SER A 48 -14.47 -2.44 -15.64
CA SER A 48 -15.24 -1.63 -16.61
C SER A 48 -16.58 -1.14 -16.06
N THR A 49 -16.77 -1.11 -14.74
CA THR A 49 -18.04 -0.66 -14.14
C THR A 49 -18.04 0.84 -13.85
N GLY A 50 -16.86 1.46 -13.73
CA GLY A 50 -16.72 2.87 -13.35
C GLY A 50 -16.69 3.10 -11.84
N ASN A 51 -16.84 2.04 -11.05
CA ASN A 51 -16.70 2.03 -9.60
C ASN A 51 -16.11 0.69 -9.14
N ASP A 52 -14.91 0.41 -9.61
CA ASP A 52 -14.26 -0.89 -9.48
C ASP A 52 -13.29 -0.94 -8.30
N SER A 53 -13.17 -2.09 -7.64
CA SER A 53 -12.30 -2.23 -6.48
C SER A 53 -11.24 -3.31 -6.66
N PHE A 54 -10.04 -3.03 -6.15
CA PHE A 54 -8.93 -3.97 -6.07
C PHE A 54 -8.47 -4.10 -4.62
N PHE A 55 -8.63 -5.31 -4.06
CA PHE A 55 -8.20 -5.62 -2.70
C PHE A 55 -6.76 -6.16 -2.69
N ILE A 56 -5.87 -5.47 -1.96
CA ILE A 56 -4.45 -5.81 -1.89
C ILE A 56 -4.25 -6.98 -0.92
N ARG A 57 -4.12 -8.19 -1.48
CA ARG A 57 -3.95 -9.43 -0.69
C ARG A 57 -2.52 -9.69 -0.24
N ALA A 58 -1.53 -9.10 -0.91
CA ALA A 58 -0.12 -9.39 -0.65
C ALA A 58 0.77 -8.18 -0.93
N PRO A 59 2.01 -8.16 -0.40
CA PRO A 59 3.03 -7.21 -0.85
C PRO A 59 3.38 -7.43 -2.32
N GLY A 60 3.74 -6.36 -3.02
CA GLY A 60 4.11 -6.44 -4.42
C GLY A 60 3.95 -5.12 -5.16
N HIS A 61 4.16 -5.20 -6.48
CA HIS A 61 3.85 -4.12 -7.41
C HIS A 61 2.61 -4.49 -8.21
N TYR A 62 1.64 -3.58 -8.24
CA TYR A 62 0.43 -3.73 -9.01
C TYR A 62 0.35 -2.59 -10.03
N PHE A 63 0.30 -2.95 -11.30
CA PHE A 63 0.33 -2.00 -12.41
C PHE A 63 -1.05 -1.92 -13.05
N PHE A 64 -1.57 -0.70 -13.17
CA PHE A 64 -2.86 -0.45 -13.76
C PHE A 64 -2.79 0.68 -14.78
N PHE A 65 -3.55 0.59 -15.87
CA PHE A 65 -3.72 1.70 -16.81
C PHE A 65 -5.08 1.64 -17.52
N CYS A 66 -5.47 2.75 -18.17
CA CYS A 66 -6.65 2.75 -19.03
C CYS A 66 -6.30 2.29 -20.45
N GLY A 67 -7.03 1.28 -20.93
CA GLY A 67 -6.83 0.65 -22.24
C GLY A 67 -7.47 1.39 -23.42
N PHE A 68 -8.19 2.48 -23.18
CA PHE A 68 -8.69 3.34 -24.27
C PHE A 68 -7.51 3.97 -25.02
N LEU A 69 -7.68 4.12 -26.34
CA LEU A 69 -6.61 4.52 -27.24
C LEU A 69 -5.98 5.86 -26.81
N GLY A 70 -4.65 5.87 -26.63
CA GLY A 70 -3.88 7.06 -26.26
C GLY A 70 -3.88 7.41 -24.77
N HIS A 71 -4.79 6.85 -23.97
CA HIS A 71 -4.93 7.22 -22.56
C HIS A 71 -3.72 6.81 -21.71
N CYS A 72 -3.24 5.57 -21.88
CA CYS A 72 -2.04 5.10 -21.17
C CYS A 72 -0.80 5.91 -21.55
N GLN A 73 -0.64 6.25 -22.84
CA GLN A 73 0.46 7.04 -23.38
C GLN A 73 0.42 8.48 -22.85
N ALA A 74 -0.78 9.04 -22.69
CA ALA A 74 -1.01 10.34 -22.03
C ALA A 74 -0.78 10.30 -20.50
N GLY A 75 -0.44 9.14 -19.94
CA GLY A 75 -0.10 8.99 -18.52
C GLY A 75 -1.27 8.57 -17.63
N GLN A 76 -2.38 8.09 -18.20
CA GLN A 76 -3.47 7.46 -17.46
C GLN A 76 -3.08 6.04 -16.99
N LYS A 77 -2.07 5.98 -16.10
CA LYS A 77 -1.48 4.76 -15.56
C LYS A 77 -0.90 4.94 -14.16
N VAL A 78 -0.91 3.90 -13.35
CA VAL A 78 -0.45 3.91 -11.96
C VAL A 78 0.32 2.62 -11.58
N ASP A 79 1.46 2.80 -10.89
CA ASP A 79 2.27 1.76 -10.24
C ASP A 79 2.00 1.85 -8.73
N ILE A 80 1.40 0.80 -8.17
CA ILE A 80 1.07 0.70 -6.75
C ILE A 80 2.10 -0.22 -6.09
N ARG A 81 2.87 0.35 -5.16
CA ARG A 81 3.92 -0.35 -4.44
C ARG A 81 3.48 -0.67 -3.02
N VAL A 82 3.41 -1.95 -2.71
CA VAL A 82 3.05 -2.46 -1.39
C VAL A 82 4.29 -3.12 -0.80
N PRO A 83 4.95 -2.52 0.21
CA PRO A 83 6.19 -3.04 0.75
C PRO A 83 5.95 -4.38 1.45
N LYS A 84 6.95 -5.27 1.38
CA LYS A 84 7.01 -6.41 2.28
C LYS A 84 7.29 -5.86 3.67
N ILE A 85 6.43 -6.16 4.64
CA ILE A 85 6.76 -5.95 6.04
C ILE A 85 7.76 -7.04 6.40
N THR A 86 9.05 -6.79 6.15
CA THR A 86 10.09 -7.50 6.88
C THR A 86 9.98 -7.02 8.32
N GLY A 87 9.58 -7.91 9.23
CA GLY A 87 9.71 -7.65 10.66
C GLY A 87 11.15 -7.23 10.99
N PRO A 88 11.39 -6.56 12.14
CA PRO A 88 12.72 -6.06 12.44
C PRO A 88 13.75 -7.19 12.40
N ALA A 89 14.70 -7.09 11.47
CA ALA A 89 15.99 -7.73 11.62
C ALA A 89 16.69 -7.02 12.76
N GLY A 90 16.84 -7.69 13.90
CA GLY A 90 17.53 -7.17 15.08
C GLY A 90 16.70 -7.31 16.35
N VAL A 91 16.62 -8.52 16.89
CA VAL A 91 16.80 -8.63 18.34
C VAL A 91 18.27 -8.26 18.55
N PRO A 92 18.62 -7.21 19.31
CA PRO A 92 19.97 -7.15 19.85
C PRO A 92 20.03 -8.33 20.82
N THR A 93 20.65 -9.43 20.40
CA THR A 93 21.05 -10.52 21.27
C THR A 93 21.78 -9.87 22.44
N GLY A 94 21.17 -9.94 23.62
CA GLY A 94 21.74 -9.40 24.84
C GLY A 94 23.15 -9.93 25.00
N SER A 95 24.11 -9.02 25.12
CA SER A 95 25.45 -9.40 25.57
C SER A 95 25.35 -9.87 27.03
N PRO A 96 26.09 -10.93 27.41
CA PRO A 96 25.89 -11.61 28.68
C PRO A 96 26.65 -10.89 29.81
N ILE A 97 25.98 -10.60 30.93
CA ILE A 97 26.67 -10.16 32.17
C ILE A 97 26.09 -10.93 33.37
N GLN A 98 26.88 -11.93 33.78
CA GLN A 98 27.22 -12.51 35.09
C GLN A 98 26.29 -12.31 36.33
N PRO A 99 26.07 -13.35 37.18
CA PRO A 99 25.25 -13.30 38.42
C PRO A 99 26.11 -13.04 39.70
N PRO A 100 25.52 -12.98 40.92
CA PRO A 100 24.77 -11.87 41.53
C PRO A 100 25.46 -11.32 42.80
N GLN A 101 25.16 -10.09 43.24
CA GLN A 101 25.51 -9.65 44.61
C GLN A 101 24.38 -8.81 45.24
N ALA A 102 24.07 -9.13 46.50
CA ALA A 102 22.87 -8.75 47.23
C ALA A 102 22.85 -7.31 47.80
N SER A 103 21.64 -6.72 47.80
CA SER A 103 20.91 -5.77 48.69
C SER A 103 21.63 -5.04 49.86
N PRO A 104 21.12 -3.90 50.40
CA PRO A 104 19.67 -3.60 50.55
C PRO A 104 19.17 -2.14 50.43
N ASP A 105 17.84 -2.08 50.25
CA ASP A 105 16.83 -1.12 50.72
C ASP A 105 16.80 0.34 50.23
N GLY A 106 15.57 0.81 49.98
CA GLY A 106 15.23 2.23 50.03
C GLY A 106 14.64 2.85 48.76
N SER A 107 13.30 2.86 48.72
CA SER A 107 12.43 3.96 48.27
C SER A 107 11.78 3.88 46.87
N ILE A 108 10.47 4.12 46.94
CA ILE A 108 9.42 3.99 45.94
C ILE A 108 9.44 5.19 44.99
N GLU A 109 9.47 4.94 43.68
CA GLU A 109 8.96 5.90 42.70
C GLU A 109 8.35 5.17 41.48
N PRO A 110 7.05 5.32 41.20
CA PRO A 110 6.46 4.78 39.98
C PRO A 110 6.86 5.67 38.80
N SER A 111 7.84 5.24 38.01
CA SER A 111 8.05 5.79 36.66
C SER A 111 6.81 5.51 35.81
N PRO A 112 6.20 6.50 35.16
CA PRO A 112 5.19 6.24 34.15
C PRO A 112 5.91 5.63 32.93
N SER A 113 5.80 4.31 32.80
CA SER A 113 6.02 3.62 31.54
C SER A 113 4.98 4.14 30.56
N SER A 114 5.34 5.14 29.76
CA SER A 114 4.65 5.44 28.51
C SER A 114 5.02 4.36 27.49
N SER A 115 4.70 3.11 27.81
CA SER A 115 4.50 2.07 26.81
C SER A 115 3.10 2.29 26.29
N GLU A 116 2.97 3.24 25.35
CA GLU A 116 1.80 3.37 24.48
C GLU A 116 1.66 2.07 23.68
N SER A 117 1.09 1.09 24.36
CA SER A 117 0.57 -0.15 23.83
C SER A 117 -0.80 0.16 23.25
N ILE A 118 -0.88 1.12 22.33
CA ILE A 118 -2.13 1.52 21.70
C ILE A 118 -1.90 1.63 20.20
N LEU A 119 -1.84 0.47 19.55
CA LEU A 119 -2.83 0.13 18.52
C LEU A 119 -2.61 -1.33 18.13
N CYS A 120 -3.19 -2.26 18.88
CA CYS A 120 -3.64 -3.52 18.28
C CYS A 120 -4.73 -3.13 17.27
N CYS A 121 -4.31 -2.64 16.10
CA CYS A 121 -5.08 -1.82 15.18
C CYS A 121 -6.56 -2.21 15.15
N ASN A 122 -7.39 -1.23 15.52
CA ASN A 122 -8.72 -1.09 14.96
C ASN A 122 -8.69 -1.56 13.49
N LYS A 123 -9.37 -2.66 13.20
CA LYS A 123 -9.41 -3.30 11.88
C LYS A 123 -10.27 -2.47 10.91
N THR A 124 -9.97 -1.19 10.80
CA THR A 124 -10.64 -0.30 9.86
C THR A 124 -9.86 -0.38 8.56
N TRP A 125 -10.41 -1.12 7.60
CA TRP A 125 -9.89 -1.20 6.24
C TRP A 125 -9.76 0.20 5.67
N LEU A 126 -8.57 0.58 5.18
CA LEU A 126 -8.38 1.89 4.56
C LEU A 126 -8.86 1.81 3.10
N LEU A 127 -9.91 2.57 2.79
CA LEU A 127 -10.39 2.74 1.43
C LEU A 127 -9.61 3.87 0.76
N LEU A 128 -8.77 3.51 -0.21
CA LEU A 128 -8.01 4.48 -1.00
C LEU A 128 -8.77 4.74 -2.30
N VAL A 129 -9.43 5.89 -2.37
CA VAL A 129 -10.16 6.30 -3.58
C VAL A 129 -9.18 6.89 -4.58
N PHE A 130 -9.19 6.30 -5.77
CA PHE A 130 -8.46 6.75 -6.94
C PHE A 130 -9.46 7.23 -8.00
N LEU A 131 -9.44 8.53 -8.28
CA LEU A 131 -10.22 9.11 -9.36
C LEU A 131 -9.37 9.04 -10.64
N MET A 132 -9.75 8.14 -11.56
CA MET A 132 -9.13 8.05 -12.89
C MET A 132 -9.52 9.25 -13.77
N SER A 133 -10.50 10.07 -13.36
CA SER A 133 -11.21 11.06 -14.19
C SER A 133 -10.73 12.51 -14.12
N GLU A 134 -9.75 12.87 -13.29
CA GLU A 134 -9.41 14.30 -13.07
C GLU A 134 -8.13 14.80 -13.76
N TYR A 135 -7.67 14.15 -14.85
CA TYR A 135 -6.49 14.61 -15.59
C TYR A 135 -6.66 14.61 -17.11
N LEU A 136 -7.83 15.06 -17.58
CA LEU A 136 -8.05 15.54 -18.95
C LEU A 136 -8.85 16.86 -18.92
N LEU A 137 -8.35 17.84 -18.16
CA LEU A 137 -8.51 19.28 -18.40
C LEU A 137 -7.20 19.97 -17.98
#